data_AF-A0A2E9ZP06-F1
#
_entry.id   AF-A0A2E9ZP06-F1
#
_cell.length_a   1.000
_cell.length_b   1.000
_cell.length_c   1.000
_cell.angle_alpha   90.00
_cell.angle_beta   90.00
_cell.angle_gamma   90.00
#
_symmetry.space_group_name_H-M   'P 1'
#
loop_
_entity.id
_entity.type
_entity.pdbx_description
1 polymer ?
#
loop_
_entity_poly.entity_id
_entity_poly.type
_entity_poly.pdbx_seq_one_letter_code
_entity_poly.pdbx_strand_id
1 'polypeptide(L)'
;MKSQPLSRRRALHHSAALGLGAVLSPYIRTHAAKPLAKIHDIRVVSLRPNHYHGWPTLTRRRNGQLLLICTGGREGHVCPFGQVELMRSDDNGKTWTYPRVLLDLAIDDRDAGILET
;
A
#
# COMPACT_ATOMS: atom_id res chain seq x y z
N MET A 1 31.21 39.01 -33.78
CA MET A 1 31.02 37.55 -33.59
C MET A 1 30.16 37.04 -34.74
N LYS A 2 30.75 36.41 -35.77
CA LYS A 2 30.01 36.06 -37.02
C LYS A 2 29.09 34.85 -36.76
N SER A 3 27.79 35.03 -36.96
CA SER A 3 26.79 33.95 -36.92
C SER A 3 27.06 32.96 -38.05
N GLN A 4 27.32 31.68 -37.73
CA GLN A 4 27.44 30.66 -38.76
C GLN A 4 26.06 30.32 -39.34
N PRO A 5 25.91 30.24 -40.68
CA PRO A 5 24.63 29.96 -41.30
C PRO A 5 24.20 28.51 -41.05
N LEU A 6 22.92 28.33 -40.72
CA LEU A 6 22.29 27.01 -40.56
C LEU A 6 22.36 26.27 -41.91
N SER A 7 23.16 25.20 -41.96
CA SER A 7 23.26 24.32 -43.13
C SER A 7 22.26 23.17 -43.02
N ARG A 8 21.62 22.79 -44.14
CA ARG A 8 20.74 21.60 -44.23
C ARG A 8 21.40 20.35 -43.64
N ARG A 9 22.71 20.19 -43.83
CA ARG A 9 23.49 19.05 -43.30
C ARG A 9 23.55 19.07 -41.77
N ARG A 10 23.70 20.24 -41.15
CA ARG A 10 23.66 20.39 -39.68
C ARG A 10 22.25 20.19 -39.10
N ALA A 11 21.23 20.68 -39.79
CA ALA A 11 19.83 20.46 -39.40
C ALA A 11 19.47 18.95 -39.42
N LEU A 12 19.95 18.20 -40.43
CA LEU A 12 19.81 16.75 -40.52
C LEU A 12 20.58 16.01 -39.42
N HIS A 13 21.80 16.44 -39.08
CA HIS A 13 22.55 15.85 -37.97
C HIS A 13 21.89 16.10 -36.60
N HIS A 14 21.30 17.28 -36.36
CA HIS A 14 20.60 17.57 -35.10
C HIS A 14 19.26 16.86 -34.98
N SER A 15 18.52 16.70 -36.08
CA SER A 15 17.26 15.93 -36.08
C SER A 15 17.49 14.42 -35.89
N ALA A 16 18.56 13.86 -36.46
CA ALA A 16 18.94 12.46 -36.21
C ALA A 16 19.32 12.19 -34.75
N ALA A 17 20.03 13.12 -34.09
CA ALA A 17 20.42 12.99 -32.68
C ALA A 17 19.21 13.03 -31.72
N LEU A 18 18.22 13.88 -32.00
CA LEU A 18 16.95 13.93 -31.24
C LEU A 18 16.10 12.67 -31.46
N GLY A 19 16.08 12.14 -32.69
CA GLY A 19 15.37 10.90 -33.01
C GLY A 19 15.92 9.69 -32.25
N LEU A 20 17.25 9.55 -32.14
CA LEU A 20 17.86 8.43 -31.42
C LEU A 20 17.58 8.49 -29.91
N GLY A 21 17.62 9.68 -29.30
CA GLY A 21 17.31 9.89 -27.89
C GLY A 21 15.85 9.58 -27.54
N ALA A 22 14.90 9.95 -28.40
CA ALA A 22 13.48 9.64 -28.21
C ALA A 22 13.16 8.16 -28.39
N VAL A 23 13.87 7.45 -29.28
CA VAL A 23 13.71 6.01 -29.52
C VAL A 23 14.38 5.16 -28.44
N LEU A 24 15.46 5.66 -27.82
CA LEU A 24 16.17 4.98 -26.73
C LEU A 24 15.61 5.28 -25.32
N SER A 25 14.88 6.38 -25.14
CA SER A 25 14.24 6.73 -23.86
C SER A 25 13.28 5.66 -23.29
N PRO A 26 12.44 4.96 -24.09
CA PRO A 26 11.64 3.85 -23.57
C PRO A 26 12.46 2.58 -23.26
N TYR A 27 13.74 2.51 -23.64
CA TYR A 27 14.66 1.42 -23.25
C TYR A 27 15.35 1.68 -21.92
N ILE A 28 15.24 2.89 -21.34
CA ILE A 28 15.46 3.07 -19.90
C ILE A 28 14.29 2.39 -19.22
N ARG A 29 14.44 1.07 -19.05
CA ARG A 29 13.51 0.23 -18.32
C ARG A 29 13.29 0.86 -16.97
N THR A 30 12.11 1.43 -16.76
CA THR A 30 11.49 1.42 -15.45
C THR A 30 11.37 -0.05 -15.09
N HIS A 31 12.37 -0.57 -14.39
CA HIS A 31 12.24 -1.87 -13.75
C HIS A 31 11.20 -1.69 -12.65
N ALA A 32 9.92 -1.81 -13.03
CA ALA A 32 8.85 -2.03 -12.07
C ALA A 32 9.34 -3.15 -11.16
N ALA A 33 9.39 -2.86 -9.86
CA ALA A 33 9.91 -3.81 -8.88
C ALA A 33 9.19 -5.14 -9.08
N LYS A 34 9.96 -6.24 -9.13
CA LYS A 34 9.34 -7.57 -9.18
C LYS A 34 8.46 -7.72 -7.94
N PRO A 35 7.20 -8.17 -8.06
CA PRO A 35 6.32 -8.32 -6.92
C PRO A 35 6.96 -9.28 -5.91
N LEU A 36 7.02 -8.86 -4.64
CA LEU A 36 7.64 -9.61 -3.55
C LEU A 36 6.81 -10.84 -3.12
N ALA A 37 5.53 -10.88 -3.51
CA ALA A 37 4.61 -11.95 -3.17
C ALA A 37 3.60 -12.21 -4.30
N LYS A 38 3.10 -13.44 -4.37
CA LYS A 38 1.95 -13.81 -5.21
C LYS A 38 0.66 -13.46 -4.47
N ILE A 39 -0.19 -12.63 -5.07
CA ILE A 39 -1.52 -12.32 -4.54
C ILE A 39 -2.46 -13.47 -4.92
N HIS A 40 -3.05 -14.11 -3.91
CA HIS A 40 -4.02 -15.18 -4.13
C HIS A 40 -5.44 -14.65 -4.30
N ASP A 41 -5.82 -13.64 -3.50
CA ASP A 41 -7.16 -13.07 -3.44
C ASP A 41 -7.14 -11.71 -2.72
N ILE A 42 -8.16 -10.87 -2.96
CA ILE A 42 -8.42 -9.62 -2.24
C ILE A 42 -9.86 -9.63 -1.77
N ARG A 43 -10.07 -9.51 -0.45
CA ARG A 43 -11.40 -9.50 0.16
C ARG A 43 -11.49 -8.56 1.35
N VAL A 44 -12.71 -8.13 1.66
CA VAL A 44 -13.03 -7.46 2.91
C VAL A 44 -13.12 -8.50 4.02
N VAL A 45 -12.34 -8.33 5.09
CA VAL A 45 -12.34 -9.21 6.26
C VAL A 45 -13.15 -8.67 7.43
N SER A 46 -13.57 -7.40 7.38
CA SER A 46 -14.41 -6.78 8.41
C SER A 46 -15.77 -7.47 8.49
N LEU A 47 -16.22 -7.72 9.72
CA LEU A 47 -17.56 -8.21 10.01
C LEU A 47 -18.53 -7.08 10.39
N ARG A 48 -18.08 -5.81 10.33
CA ARG A 48 -18.88 -4.61 10.64
C ARG A 48 -18.80 -3.62 9.47
N PRO A 49 -19.51 -3.88 8.37
CA PRO A 49 -19.31 -3.19 7.08
C PRO A 49 -19.63 -1.69 7.12
N ASN A 50 -20.41 -1.23 8.10
CA ASN A 50 -20.79 0.18 8.24
C ASN A 50 -19.80 1.00 9.08
N HIS A 51 -18.73 0.39 9.58
CA HIS A 51 -17.71 1.09 10.37
C HIS A 51 -16.44 1.29 9.55
N TYR A 52 -15.81 2.45 9.74
CA TYR A 52 -14.48 2.72 9.20
C TYR A 52 -13.44 1.93 10.01
N HIS A 53 -12.50 1.28 9.32
CA HIS A 53 -11.37 0.61 9.94
C HIS A 53 -10.07 1.17 9.38
N GLY A 54 -9.13 1.50 10.27
CA GLY A 54 -7.89 2.19 9.91
C GLY A 54 -6.66 1.58 10.56
N TRP A 55 -5.51 1.92 9.98
CA TRP A 55 -4.18 1.64 10.53
C TRP A 55 -3.98 0.18 11.00
N PRO A 56 -4.23 -0.82 10.13
CA PRO A 56 -4.09 -2.21 10.52
C PRO A 56 -2.63 -2.63 10.62
N THR A 57 -2.33 -3.49 11.59
CA THR A 57 -1.09 -4.29 11.62
C THR A 57 -1.41 -5.77 11.78
N LEU A 58 -0.57 -6.64 11.22
CA LEU A 58 -0.80 -8.08 11.15
C LEU A 58 0.48 -8.80 11.59
N THR A 59 0.35 -9.79 12.47
CA THR A 59 1.44 -10.72 12.78
C THR A 59 0.99 -12.17 12.67
N ARG A 60 1.95 -13.06 12.44
CA ARG A 60 1.75 -14.51 12.47
C ARG A 60 2.47 -15.04 13.70
N ARG A 61 1.73 -15.76 14.52
CA ARG A 61 2.25 -16.43 15.71
C ARG A 61 3.07 -17.67 15.36
N ARG A 62 3.93 -18.15 16.27
CA ARG A 62 4.74 -19.38 16.15
C ARG A 62 3.87 -20.61 15.88
N ASN A 63 2.65 -20.62 16.43
CA ASN A 63 1.67 -21.68 16.21
C ASN A 63 0.90 -21.56 14.87
N GLY A 64 1.23 -20.57 14.03
CA GLY A 64 0.61 -20.34 12.72
C GLY A 64 -0.62 -19.44 12.73
N GLN A 65 -1.19 -19.12 13.90
CA GLN A 65 -2.36 -18.23 14.01
C GLN A 65 -2.02 -16.81 13.55
N LEU A 66 -2.91 -16.19 12.80
CA LEU A 66 -2.81 -14.78 12.42
C LEU A 66 -3.54 -13.91 13.45
N LEU A 67 -2.89 -12.82 13.86
CA LEU A 67 -3.50 -11.76 14.66
C LEU A 67 -3.48 -10.46 13.85
N LEU A 68 -4.67 -9.91 13.60
CA LEU A 68 -4.89 -8.60 13.00
C LEU A 68 -5.32 -7.65 14.10
N ILE A 69 -4.64 -6.52 14.22
CA ILE A 69 -5.08 -5.41 15.06
C ILE A 69 -5.33 -4.20 14.17
N CYS A 70 -6.37 -3.43 14.46
CA CYS A 70 -6.67 -2.19 13.75
C CYS A 70 -7.45 -1.24 14.66
N THR A 71 -7.67 -0.02 14.20
CA THR A 71 -8.67 0.85 14.82
C THR A 71 -10.03 0.60 14.17
N GLY A 72 -11.02 0.23 14.97
CA GLY A 72 -12.43 0.01 14.59
C GLY A 72 -13.39 0.92 15.35
N GLY A 73 -14.70 0.66 15.24
CA GLY A 73 -15.76 1.42 15.95
C GLY A 73 -16.03 2.81 15.38
N ARG A 74 -15.29 3.21 14.36
CA ARG A 74 -15.31 4.56 13.79
C ARG A 74 -16.45 4.76 12.80
N GLU A 75 -16.99 5.96 12.78
CA GLU A 75 -17.91 6.42 11.71
C GLU A 75 -17.15 6.91 10.48
N GLY A 76 -15.87 7.29 10.62
CA GLY A 76 -15.08 7.82 9.51
C GLY A 76 -13.57 7.88 9.78
N HIS A 77 -12.85 8.45 8.81
CA HIS A 77 -11.39 8.63 8.91
C HIS A 77 -11.00 9.51 10.11
N VAL A 78 -11.79 10.55 10.41
CA VAL A 78 -11.64 11.41 11.59
C VAL A 78 -12.95 11.38 12.37
N CYS A 79 -12.94 10.86 13.58
CA CYS A 79 -14.08 10.83 14.51
C CYS A 79 -13.58 10.55 15.93
N PRO A 80 -14.36 10.83 16.99
CA PRO A 80 -13.92 10.58 18.36
C PRO A 80 -14.08 9.12 18.83
N PHE A 81 -14.61 8.22 17.99
CA PHE A 81 -15.08 6.88 18.38
C PHE A 81 -14.09 5.73 18.06
N GLY A 82 -12.80 6.02 17.93
CA GLY A 82 -11.81 4.99 17.60
C GLY A 82 -11.58 4.02 18.76
N GLN A 83 -11.62 2.72 18.44
CA GLN A 83 -11.34 1.62 19.37
C GLN A 83 -10.20 0.77 18.84
N VAL A 84 -9.31 0.27 19.71
CA VAL A 84 -8.33 -0.75 19.32
C VAL A 84 -9.00 -2.11 19.32
N GLU A 85 -9.03 -2.76 18.17
CA GLU A 85 -9.70 -4.05 17.99
C GLU A 85 -8.75 -5.12 17.47
N LEU A 86 -8.95 -6.36 17.94
CA LEU A 86 -8.18 -7.52 17.52
C LEU A 86 -9.10 -8.61 16.93
N MET A 87 -8.69 -9.13 15.77
CA MET A 87 -9.31 -10.27 15.10
C MET A 87 -8.26 -11.38 14.94
N ARG A 88 -8.72 -12.64 14.95
CA ARG A 88 -7.85 -13.82 14.82
C ARG A 88 -8.27 -14.67 13.65
N SER A 89 -7.30 -15.37 13.07
CA SER A 89 -7.56 -16.42 12.09
C SER A 89 -6.66 -17.63 12.35
N ASP A 90 -7.29 -18.80 12.44
CA ASP A 90 -6.62 -20.09 12.62
C ASP A 90 -6.47 -20.88 11.31
N ASP A 91 -6.91 -20.31 10.18
CA ASP A 91 -7.01 -20.98 8.89
C ASP A 91 -6.30 -20.24 7.74
N ASN A 92 -5.20 -19.53 8.08
CA ASN A 92 -4.40 -18.70 7.16
C ASN A 92 -5.22 -17.55 6.53
N GLY A 93 -6.12 -16.94 7.31
CA GLY A 93 -6.86 -15.74 6.96
C GLY A 93 -8.15 -16.01 6.20
N LYS A 94 -8.55 -17.27 5.97
CA LYS A 94 -9.79 -17.58 5.22
C LYS A 94 -11.01 -17.12 6.00
N THR A 95 -11.04 -17.36 7.30
CA THR A 95 -12.06 -16.86 8.22
C THR A 95 -11.42 -16.06 9.35
N TRP A 96 -12.22 -15.16 9.94
CA TRP A 96 -11.80 -14.30 11.03
C TRP A 96 -12.82 -14.31 12.16
N THR A 97 -12.34 -14.25 13.40
CA THR A 97 -13.20 -14.06 14.56
C THR A 97 -13.87 -12.68 14.53
N TYR A 98 -15.00 -12.54 15.22
CA TYR A 98 -15.54 -11.21 15.51
C TYR A 98 -14.50 -10.34 16.25
N PRO A 99 -14.44 -9.03 15.97
CA PRO A 99 -13.48 -8.15 16.62
C PRO A 99 -13.63 -8.16 18.14
N ARG A 100 -12.50 -8.26 18.84
CA ARG A 100 -12.41 -8.07 20.29
C ARG A 100 -11.82 -6.70 20.56
N VAL A 101 -12.57 -5.83 21.24
CA VAL A 101 -12.07 -4.54 21.71
C VAL A 101 -11.01 -4.77 22.79
N LEU A 102 -9.84 -4.17 22.61
CA LEU A 102 -8.72 -4.19 23.55
C LEU A 102 -8.58 -2.87 24.30
N LEU A 103 -8.92 -1.75 23.66
CA LEU A 103 -8.89 -0.40 24.23
C LEU A 103 -10.05 0.42 23.64
N ASP A 104 -10.75 1.15 24.51
CA ASP A 104 -11.92 1.99 24.20
C ASP A 104 -11.99 3.12 25.24
N LEU A 105 -11.12 4.11 25.10
CA LEU A 105 -11.07 5.29 25.94
C LEU A 105 -12.06 6.36 25.44
N ALA A 106 -12.26 7.41 26.23
CA ALA A 106 -13.10 8.55 25.82
C ALA A 106 -12.47 9.43 24.71
N ILE A 107 -11.44 8.94 24.03
CA ILE A 107 -10.72 9.60 22.96
C ILE A 107 -10.64 8.67 21.75
N ASP A 108 -10.23 9.23 20.63
CA ASP A 108 -9.99 8.46 19.40
C ASP A 108 -8.73 7.60 19.52
N ASP A 109 -8.85 6.34 19.99
CA ASP A 109 -7.72 5.42 20.11
C ASP A 109 -7.23 4.99 18.73
N ARG A 110 -5.94 5.23 18.42
CA ARG A 110 -5.36 5.01 17.08
C ARG A 110 -4.07 4.20 17.10
N ASP A 111 -3.68 3.75 15.91
CA ASP A 111 -2.33 3.28 15.57
C ASP A 111 -1.78 2.16 16.46
N ALA A 112 -2.54 1.06 16.56
CA ALA A 112 -2.11 -0.10 17.31
C ALA A 112 -1.15 -1.00 16.50
N GLY A 113 -0.02 -1.36 17.12
CA GLY A 113 0.97 -2.28 16.58
C GLY A 113 0.92 -3.65 17.26
N ILE A 114 1.10 -4.72 16.48
CA ILE A 114 1.26 -6.07 17.02
C ILE A 114 2.49 -6.78 16.42
N LEU A 115 3.25 -7.44 17.29
CA LEU A 115 4.33 -8.34 16.92
C LEU A 115 4.34 -9.54 17.87
N GLU A 116 4.88 -10.66 17.42
CA GLU A 116 5.23 -11.77 18.29
C GLU A 116 6.75 -11.77 18.54
N THR A 117 7.14 -12.03 19.79
CA THR A 117 8.53 -12.09 20.27
C THR A 117 9.09 -13.51 20.24
#